data_AF-A0A2N4WQI0-F1
#
_entry.id   AF-A0A2N4WQI0-F1
#
_cell.length_a   1.000
_cell.length_b   1.000
_cell.length_c   1.000
_cell.angle_alpha   90.00
_cell.angle_beta   90.00
_cell.angle_gamma   90.00
#
_symmetry.space_group_name_H-M   'P 1'
#
loop_
_entity.id
_entity.type
_entity.pdbx_description
1 polymer ?
#
loop_
_entity_poly.entity_id
_entity_poly.type
_entity_poly.pdbx_seq_one_letter_code
_entity_poly.pdbx_strand_id
1 'polypeptide(L)'
;MADELGISLGATYYTLRPLSERGLVRVERFSALIHNQVCAYALSLLGIAEKSEIAARLLVHKREGFEALGLEIGEHGAILARDFGSDNAAPLNQVDC
;
A
#
# COMPACT_ATOMS: atom_id res chain seq x y z
N MET A 1 -16.92 -9.74 -2.71
CA MET A 1 -16.65 -8.42 -3.33
C MET A 1 -17.56 -7.31 -2.81
N ALA A 2 -18.86 -7.27 -3.09
CA ALA A 2 -19.74 -6.23 -2.51
C ALA A 2 -19.75 -6.27 -0.97
N ASP A 3 -19.95 -7.47 -0.40
CA ASP A 3 -19.87 -7.71 1.05
C ASP A 3 -18.49 -7.42 1.64
N GLU A 4 -17.41 -7.71 0.91
CA GLU A 4 -16.02 -7.45 1.36
C GLU A 4 -15.70 -5.95 1.37
N LEU A 5 -16.29 -5.18 0.45
CA LEU A 5 -16.11 -3.73 0.34
C LEU A 5 -17.11 -2.96 1.22
N GLY A 6 -18.07 -3.63 1.86
CA GLY A 6 -19.13 -2.99 2.65
C GLY A 6 -20.07 -2.10 1.84
N ILE A 7 -20.17 -2.30 0.52
CA ILE A 7 -21.01 -1.51 -0.39
C ILE A 7 -22.08 -2.39 -1.04
N SER A 8 -23.18 -1.76 -1.47
CA SER A 8 -24.27 -2.50 -2.11
C SER A 8 -23.84 -3.10 -3.46
N LEU A 9 -24.54 -4.15 -3.89
CA LEU A 9 -24.33 -4.77 -5.21
C LEU A 9 -24.50 -3.76 -6.35
N GLY A 10 -25.50 -2.86 -6.23
CA GLY A 10 -25.74 -1.79 -7.20
C GLY A 10 -24.58 -0.79 -7.25
N ALA A 11 -24.05 -0.39 -6.10
CA ALA A 11 -22.88 0.51 -6.03
C ALA A 11 -21.62 -0.14 -6.63
N THR A 12 -21.44 -1.44 -6.38
CA THR A 12 -20.35 -2.24 -6.97
C THR A 12 -20.47 -2.30 -8.50
N TYR A 13 -21.67 -2.58 -9.01
CA TYR A 13 -21.91 -2.62 -10.45
C TYR A 13 -21.73 -1.25 -11.12
N TYR A 14 -22.24 -0.19 -10.49
CA TYR A 14 -22.13 1.18 -10.99
C TYR A 14 -20.68 1.65 -11.06
N THR A 15 -19.84 1.25 -10.10
CA THR A 15 -18.41 1.59 -10.09
C THR A 15 -17.60 0.77 -11.07
N LEU A 16 -17.88 -0.53 -11.22
CA LEU A 16 -17.10 -1.42 -12.08
C LEU A 16 -17.44 -1.28 -13.57
N ARG A 17 -18.69 -0.95 -13.93
CA ARG A 17 -19.11 -0.82 -15.33
C ARG A 17 -18.28 0.23 -16.10
N PRO A 18 -18.11 1.48 -15.63
CA PRO A 18 -17.26 2.47 -16.30
C PRO A 18 -15.80 2.04 -16.40
N LEU A 19 -15.27 1.35 -15.39
CA LEU A 19 -13.89 0.84 -15.40
C LEU A 19 -13.71 -0.27 -16.45
N SER A 20 -14.74 -1.09 -16.66
CA SER A 20 -14.75 -2.10 -17.71
C SER A 20 -14.90 -1.49 -19.10
N GLU A 21 -15.77 -0.49 -19.27
CA GLU A 21 -15.94 0.27 -20.53
C GLU A 21 -14.65 0.98 -20.97
N ARG A 22 -13.83 1.43 -20.01
CA ARG A 22 -12.50 2.01 -20.26
C ARG A 22 -11.40 0.96 -20.46
N GLY A 23 -11.73 -0.33 -20.35
CA GLY A 23 -10.79 -1.42 -20.55
C GLY A 23 -9.85 -1.67 -19.37
N LEU A 24 -10.11 -1.11 -18.18
CA LEU A 24 -9.27 -1.28 -16.98
C LEU A 24 -9.58 -2.56 -16.22
N VAL A 25 -10.84 -3.02 -16.30
CA VAL A 25 -11.33 -4.21 -15.63
C VAL A 25 -11.95 -5.15 -16.66
N ARG A 26 -11.52 -6.41 -16.63
CA ARG A 26 -12.10 -7.51 -17.38
C ARG A 26 -13.08 -8.27 -16.50
N VAL A 27 -14.27 -8.52 -17.03
CA VAL A 27 -15.27 -9.37 -16.39
C VAL A 27 -15.14 -10.77 -16.97
N GLU A 28 -14.73 -11.73 -16.15
CA GLU A 28 -14.68 -13.13 -16.54
C GLU A 28 -15.86 -13.87 -15.91
N ARG A 29 -16.65 -14.52 -16.77
CA ARG A 29 -17.86 -15.23 -16.36
C ARG A 29 -17.51 -16.70 -16.19
N PHE A 30 -17.41 -17.17 -14.94
CA PHE A 30 -17.16 -18.58 -14.66
C PHE A 30 -18.48 -19.34 -14.69
N SER A 31 -18.59 -20.26 -15.64
CA SER A 31 -19.72 -21.19 -15.71
C SER A 31 -19.46 -22.34 -14.73
N ALA A 32 -19.74 -22.11 -13.45
CA ALA A 32 -19.85 -23.19 -12.49
C ALA A 32 -21.23 -23.85 -12.68
N LEU A 33 -21.24 -25.11 -13.13
CA LEU A 33 -22.44 -25.93 -13.17
C LEU A 33 -23.11 -25.93 -11.79
N ILE A 34 -24.43 -25.73 -11.79
CA ILE A 34 -25.34 -25.83 -10.64
C ILE A 34 -25.33 -24.57 -9.73
N HIS A 35 -26.08 -23.55 -10.21
CA HIS A 35 -26.84 -22.57 -9.40
C HIS A 35 -26.21 -21.22 -8.99
N ASN A 36 -25.06 -20.81 -9.54
CA ASN A 36 -24.76 -19.37 -9.64
C ASN A 36 -23.55 -19.14 -10.55
N GLN A 37 -23.70 -18.36 -11.61
CA GLN A 37 -22.53 -17.93 -12.39
C GLN A 37 -21.78 -16.86 -11.60
N VAL A 38 -20.58 -17.20 -11.14
CA VAL A 38 -19.71 -16.27 -10.43
C VAL A 38 -18.97 -15.44 -11.47
N CYS A 39 -19.17 -14.11 -11.44
CA CYS A 39 -18.34 -13.18 -12.19
C CYS A 39 -17.11 -12.82 -11.36
N ALA A 40 -15.92 -13.02 -11.90
CA ALA A 40 -14.70 -12.43 -11.35
C ALA A 40 -14.38 -11.13 -12.10
N TYR A 41 -13.98 -10.11 -11.34
CA TYR A 41 -13.47 -8.85 -11.88
C TYR A 41 -11.95 -8.85 -11.75
N ALA A 42 -11.24 -9.01 -12.87
CA ALA A 42 -9.79 -8.99 -12.93
C ALA A 42 -9.29 -7.69 -13.59
N LEU A 43 -8.16 -7.14 -13.12
CA LEU A 43 -7.53 -6.02 -13.82
C LEU A 43 -7.01 -6.47 -15.19
N SER A 44 -7.21 -5.64 -16.20
CA SER A 44 -6.58 -5.84 -17.51
C SER A 44 -5.12 -5.40 -17.49
N LEU A 45 -4.36 -5.68 -18.56
CA LEU A 45 -2.99 -5.13 -18.71
C LEU A 45 -2.97 -3.60 -18.65
N LEU A 46 -3.96 -2.93 -19.25
CA LEU A 46 -4.12 -1.47 -19.16
C LEU A 46 -4.41 -1.04 -17.72
N GLY A 47 -5.29 -1.76 -17.02
CA GLY A 47 -5.61 -1.49 -15.62
C GLY A 47 -4.42 -1.69 -14.69
N ILE A 48 -3.54 -2.65 -14.98
CA ILE A 48 -2.29 -2.85 -14.24
C ILE A 48 -1.33 -1.67 -14.49
N ALA A 49 -1.20 -1.23 -15.75
CA ALA A 49 -0.36 -0.09 -16.10
C ALA A 49 -0.81 1.20 -15.39
N GLU A 50 -2.10 1.55 -15.46
CA GLU A 50 -2.64 2.72 -14.75
C GLU A 50 -2.48 2.62 -13.23
N LYS A 51 -2.76 1.44 -12.64
CA LYS A 51 -2.56 1.22 -11.21
C LYS A 51 -1.09 1.40 -10.82
N SER A 52 -0.15 0.96 -11.66
CA SER A 52 1.28 1.10 -11.41
C SER A 52 1.73 2.56 -11.45
N GLU A 53 1.16 3.37 -12.35
CA GLU A 53 1.45 4.81 -12.43
C GLU A 53 0.97 5.54 -11.17
N ILE A 54 -0.25 5.24 -10.72
CA ILE A 54 -0.80 5.80 -9.47
C ILE A 54 0.07 5.39 -8.28
N ALA A 55 0.47 4.12 -8.21
CA ALA A 55 1.33 3.62 -7.15
C ALA A 55 2.72 4.29 -7.17
N ALA A 56 3.32 4.50 -8.34
CA ALA A 56 4.59 5.19 -8.46
C ALA A 56 4.52 6.63 -7.94
N ARG A 57 3.44 7.36 -8.29
CA ARG A 57 3.20 8.72 -7.78
C ARG A 57 3.01 8.74 -6.27
N LEU A 58 2.25 7.78 -5.74
CA LEU A 58 2.06 7.63 -4.30
C LEU A 58 3.39 7.34 -3.58
N LEU A 59 4.27 6.53 -4.18
CA LEU A 59 5.58 6.20 -3.62
C LEU A 59 6.50 7.41 -3.57
N VAL A 60 6.53 8.23 -4.63
CA VAL A 60 7.27 9.50 -4.63
C VAL A 60 6.79 10.38 -3.49
N HIS A 61 5.47 10.57 -3.37
CA HIS A 61 4.89 11.39 -2.31
C HIS A 61 5.16 10.85 -0.91
N LYS A 62 5.11 9.53 -0.70
CA LYS A 62 5.46 8.90 0.58
C LYS A 62 6.95 9.04 0.90
N ARG A 63 7.83 9.01 -0.11
CA ARG A 63 9.27 9.18 0.09
C ARG A 63 9.60 10.61 0.53
N GLU A 64 8.98 11.61 -0.07
CA GLU A 64 9.12 13.01 0.35
C GLU A 64 8.68 13.21 1.82
N GLY A 65 7.55 12.62 2.20
CA GLY A 65 7.10 12.64 3.60
C GLY A 65 8.05 11.91 4.56
N PHE A 66 8.70 10.82 4.13
CA PHE A 66 9.66 10.08 4.92
C PHE A 66 10.99 10.83 5.08
N GLU A 67 11.48 11.48 4.02
CA GLU A 67 12.68 12.31 4.06
C GLU A 67 12.51 13.53 4.97
N ALA A 68 11.33 14.16 4.96
CA ALA A 68 10.99 15.25 5.88
C ALA A 68 10.99 14.80 7.35
N LEU A 69 10.46 13.60 7.65
CA LEU A 69 10.54 13.02 8.99
C LEU A 69 11.99 12.67 9.41
N GLY A 70 12.82 12.22 8.46
CA GLY A 70 14.22 11.88 8.73
C GLY A 70 15.06 13.07 9.19
N LEU A 71 14.76 14.27 8.66
CA LEU A 71 15.37 15.53 9.10
C LEU A 71 14.98 15.90 10.54
N GLU A 72 13.71 15.76 10.90
CA GLU A 72 13.21 16.04 12.25
C GLU A 72 13.83 15.09 13.30
N ILE A 73 14.00 13.80 12.95
CA ILE A 73 14.68 12.82 13.83
C ILE A 73 16.17 13.16 13.98
N GLY A 74 16.84 13.58 12.91
CA GLY A 74 18.26 13.98 12.95
C GLY A 74 18.49 15.20 13.85
N GLU A 75 17.58 16.17 13.82
CA GLU A 75 17.60 17.35 14.68
C GLU A 75 17.40 16.97 16.16
N HIS A 76 16.46 16.08 16.48
CA HIS A 76 16.24 15.61 17.85
C HIS A 76 17.35 14.67 18.38
N GLY A 77 18.01 13.89 17.52
CA GLY A 77 19.14 13.03 17.90
C GLY A 77 20.40 13.83 18.28
N ALA A 78 20.61 14.99 17.65
CA ALA A 78 21.71 15.89 17.98
C ALA A 78 21.55 16.56 19.36
N ILE A 79 20.32 16.74 19.84
CA ILE A 79 20.05 17.26 21.19
C ILE A 79 20.43 16.21 22.24
N LEU A 80 20.06 14.95 22.03
CA LEU A 80 20.41 13.84 22.92
C LEU A 80 21.93 13.62 22.98
N ALA A 81 22.67 13.80 21.88
CA ALA A 81 24.14 13.68 21.88
C ALA A 81 24.85 14.76 22.73
N ARG A 82 24.22 15.90 23.00
CA ARG A 82 24.77 16.95 23.89
C ARG A 82 24.50 16.67 25.37
N ASP A 83 23.44 15.93 25.67
CA ASP A 83 23.01 15.63 27.04
C ASP A 83 23.68 14.36 27.63
N PHE A 84 24.18 13.43 26.80
CA PHE A 84 24.85 12.18 27.25
C PHE A 84 26.38 12.24 27.30
N GLY A 85 26.98 13.45 27.34
CA GLY A 85 28.43 13.68 27.37
C GLY A 85 29.13 13.60 28.73
N SER A 86 28.52 13.02 29.77
CA SER A 86 29.18 12.64 31.02
C SER A 86 28.40 11.49 31.65
N ASP A 87 29.11 10.48 32.14
CA ASP A 87 28.60 9.37 32.95
C ASP A 87 27.89 8.25 32.17
N ASN A 88 28.66 7.32 31.60
CA ASN A 88 28.97 6.08 32.34
C ASN A 88 29.90 5.17 31.51
N ALA A 89 31.08 4.91 32.04
CA ALA A 89 31.94 3.83 31.59
C ALA A 89 31.37 2.50 32.09
N ALA A 90 31.02 1.61 31.16
CA ALA A 90 30.88 0.19 31.49
C ALA A 90 31.42 -0.64 30.30
N PRO A 91 32.40 -1.53 30.52
CA PRO A 91 33.00 -2.30 29.45
C PRO A 91 32.00 -3.35 28.97
N LEU A 92 31.75 -3.37 27.65
CA LEU A 92 30.98 -4.42 27.03
C LEU A 92 31.76 -5.74 27.18
N ASN A 93 31.16 -6.63 27.97
CA ASN A 93 31.57 -7.98 28.27
C ASN A 93 31.93 -8.74 26.98
N GLN A 94 33.15 -9.28 26.96
CA GLN A 94 33.58 -10.32 26.03
C GLN A 94 32.62 -11.50 26.14
N VAL A 95 32.02 -11.89 25.02
CA VAL A 95 31.51 -13.25 24.87
C VAL A 95 32.55 -14.00 24.04
N ASP A 96 33.42 -14.68 24.78
CA ASP A 96 34.30 -15.73 24.26
C ASP A 96 33.46 -16.99 23.97
N CYS A 97 33.80 -17.61 22.83
CA CYS A 97 33.45 -18.96 22.34
C CYS A 97 32.01 -19.23 21.85
#